data_AF-A0A7Y2HQT4-F1
#
_entry.id   AF-A0A7Y2HQT4-F1
#
_cell.length_a   1.000
_cell.length_b   1.000
_cell.length_c   1.000
_cell.angle_alpha   90.00
_cell.angle_beta   90.00
_cell.angle_gamma   90.00
#
_symmetry.space_group_name_H-M   'P 1'
#
loop_
_entity.id
_entity.type
_entity.pdbx_description
1 polymer ?
#
loop_
_entity_poly.entity_id
_entity_poly.type
_entity_poly.pdbx_seq_one_letter_code
_entity_poly.pdbx_strand_id
1 'polypeptide(L)'
;RVPGEVSQHIDASFPGMPSGGGTDHASFVCAGAPGFNLGALGWDYGSHTWHTHRDTFDKLVFDDLLNNAVLVASLVYLASEDPETVDRERRVMPMNPRTGERLQWPACGAAVRDSRNSPRMQ
;
A
#
# COMPACT_ATOMS: atom_id res chain seq x y z
N ARG A 1 -13.24 -7.27 15.69
CA ARG A 1 -13.40 -5.93 15.06
C ARG A 1 -12.32 -5.02 15.63
N VAL A 2 -11.80 -4.08 14.84
CA VAL A 2 -10.80 -3.10 15.29
C VAL A 2 -11.42 -2.14 16.33
N PRO A 3 -10.66 -1.66 17.35
CA PRO A 3 -11.16 -0.67 18.30
C PRO A 3 -11.68 0.61 17.62
N GLY A 4 -12.76 1.19 18.18
CA GLY A 4 -13.47 2.32 17.59
C GLY A 4 -12.58 3.56 17.41
N GLU A 5 -11.77 3.83 18.43
CA GLU A 5 -10.83 4.96 18.53
C GLU A 5 -9.74 4.93 17.45
N VAL A 6 -9.42 3.73 16.96
CA VAL A 6 -8.45 3.50 15.89
C VAL A 6 -9.13 3.54 14.52
N SER A 7 -10.30 2.90 14.42
CA SER A 7 -11.02 2.76 13.15
C SER A 7 -11.64 4.07 12.62
N GLN A 8 -11.92 5.03 13.48
CA GLN A 8 -12.57 6.31 13.11
C GLN A 8 -11.75 7.18 12.14
N HIS A 9 -10.44 6.94 12.03
CA HIS A 9 -9.53 7.70 11.17
C HIS A 9 -9.17 6.97 9.87
N ILE A 10 -9.79 5.82 9.60
CA ILE A 10 -9.50 5.00 8.43
C ILE A 10 -10.39 5.45 7.26
N ASP A 11 -9.74 5.88 6.18
CA ASP A 11 -10.36 5.94 4.86
C ASP A 11 -9.97 4.71 4.06
N ALA A 12 -10.96 3.95 3.58
CA ALA A 12 -10.73 2.69 2.90
C ALA A 12 -11.46 2.66 1.55
N SER A 13 -10.76 2.18 0.52
CA SER A 13 -11.34 1.95 -0.81
C SER A 13 -11.22 0.49 -1.20
N PHE A 14 -12.37 -0.16 -1.44
CA PHE A 14 -12.44 -1.56 -1.83
C PHE A 14 -13.37 -1.78 -3.03
N PRO A 15 -12.95 -2.54 -4.05
CA PRO A 15 -11.58 -2.94 -4.34
C PRO A 15 -10.73 -1.73 -4.79
N GLY A 16 -9.62 -1.48 -4.11
CA GLY A 16 -8.67 -0.40 -4.44
C GLY A 16 -7.98 -0.59 -5.80
N MET A 17 -7.26 0.43 -6.26
CA MET A 17 -6.39 0.30 -7.44
C MET A 17 -5.16 -0.55 -7.08
N PRO A 18 -4.72 -1.45 -7.97
CA PRO A 18 -3.53 -2.24 -7.72
C PRO A 18 -2.30 -1.31 -7.77
N SER A 19 -1.38 -1.46 -6.81
CA SER A 19 -0.16 -0.66 -6.83
C SER A 19 0.75 -1.06 -7.99
N GLY A 20 1.28 -0.06 -8.70
CA GLY A 20 2.30 -0.24 -9.74
C GLY A 20 3.74 -0.33 -9.20
N GLY A 21 3.94 -0.25 -7.88
CA GLY A 21 5.25 -0.31 -7.22
C GLY A 21 5.43 0.75 -6.12
N GLY A 22 6.68 0.94 -5.68
CA GLY A 22 7.03 1.93 -4.63
C GLY A 22 6.83 1.45 -3.19
N THR A 23 6.28 0.25 -3.01
CA THR A 23 6.09 -0.44 -1.73
C THR A 23 5.93 -1.94 -2.02
N ASP A 24 6.31 -2.80 -1.08
CA ASP A 24 6.50 -4.23 -1.31
C ASP A 24 5.21 -5.00 -1.59
N HIS A 25 4.07 -4.54 -1.08
CA HIS A 25 2.77 -5.20 -1.30
C HIS A 25 2.41 -5.32 -2.80
N ALA A 26 2.93 -4.43 -3.65
CA ALA A 26 2.72 -4.45 -5.10
C ALA A 26 3.20 -5.77 -5.74
N SER A 27 4.27 -6.37 -5.21
CA SER A 27 4.82 -7.64 -5.71
C SER A 27 3.87 -8.83 -5.48
N PHE A 28 3.11 -8.82 -4.38
CA PHE A 28 2.08 -9.81 -4.08
C PHE A 28 0.86 -9.62 -4.96
N VAL A 29 0.40 -8.36 -5.09
CA VAL A 29 -0.77 -8.01 -5.91
C VAL A 29 -0.56 -8.37 -7.38
N CYS A 30 0.62 -8.12 -7.96
CA CYS A 30 0.88 -8.50 -9.36
C CYS A 30 0.87 -10.02 -9.58
N ALA A 31 1.24 -10.81 -8.56
CA ALA A 31 1.20 -12.27 -8.57
C ALA A 31 -0.21 -12.84 -8.26
N GLY A 32 -1.21 -11.98 -8.00
CA GLY A 32 -2.57 -12.39 -7.67
C GLY A 32 -2.79 -12.79 -6.21
N ALA A 33 -1.82 -12.54 -5.34
CA ALA A 33 -2.01 -12.65 -3.90
C ALA A 33 -2.63 -11.34 -3.34
N PRO A 34 -3.51 -11.42 -2.33
CA PRO A 34 -4.01 -10.22 -1.65
C PRO A 34 -2.86 -9.43 -1.05
N GLY A 35 -2.89 -8.11 -1.21
CA GLY A 35 -1.89 -7.20 -0.66
C GLY A 35 -2.50 -5.83 -0.43
N PHE A 36 -2.18 -5.23 0.71
CA PHE A 36 -2.76 -3.98 1.16
C PHE A 36 -1.65 -2.97 1.45
N ASN A 37 -1.85 -1.73 1.04
CA ASN A 37 -1.00 -0.63 1.46
C ASN A 37 -1.67 0.11 2.62
N LEU A 38 -0.98 0.24 3.74
CA LEU A 38 -1.45 1.02 4.88
C LEU A 38 -0.65 2.31 4.91
N GLY A 39 -1.30 3.41 4.51
CA GLY A 39 -0.72 4.75 4.61
C GLY A 39 -0.89 5.30 6.03
N ALA A 40 0.14 5.97 6.53
CA ALA A 40 0.04 6.80 7.72
C ALA A 40 -0.34 8.25 7.35
N LEU A 41 -0.58 9.08 8.36
CA LEU A 41 -0.75 10.52 8.16
C LEU A 41 0.49 11.10 7.48
N GLY A 42 0.28 11.71 6.31
CA GLY A 42 1.35 12.06 5.38
C GLY A 42 1.98 13.44 5.58
N TRP A 43 1.42 14.31 6.43
CA TRP A 43 1.89 15.68 6.75
C TRP A 43 2.78 16.31 5.65
N ASP A 44 4.10 16.35 5.85
CA ASP A 44 5.09 16.83 4.87
C ASP A 44 6.02 15.70 4.36
N TYR A 45 5.57 14.45 4.41
CA TYR A 45 6.35 13.28 4.01
C TYR A 45 6.93 13.43 2.61
N GLY A 46 6.09 13.58 1.59
CA GLY A 46 6.54 13.61 0.20
C GLY A 46 7.26 14.89 -0.22
N SER A 47 7.00 16.01 0.46
CA SER A 47 7.51 17.34 0.09
C SER A 47 8.77 17.75 0.87
N HIS A 48 9.00 17.19 2.06
CA HIS A 48 9.98 17.71 2.98
C HIS A 48 10.89 16.66 3.63
N THR A 49 10.36 15.50 4.04
CA THR A 49 11.15 14.52 4.82
C THR A 49 11.64 13.34 3.99
N TRP A 50 10.78 12.75 3.15
CA TRP A 50 11.06 11.54 2.38
C TRP A 50 12.32 11.67 1.50
N HIS A 51 13.20 10.67 1.58
CA HIS A 51 14.47 10.64 0.87
C HIS A 51 15.39 11.86 1.12
N THR A 52 15.33 12.43 2.32
CA THR A 52 16.24 13.51 2.76
C THR A 52 16.96 13.15 4.05
N HIS A 53 17.97 13.93 4.42
CA HIS A 53 18.63 13.83 5.73
C HIS A 53 17.75 14.28 6.91
N ARG A 54 16.50 14.71 6.65
CA ARG A 54 15.52 15.14 7.66
C ARG A 54 14.55 14.04 8.05
N ASP A 55 14.62 12.87 7.41
CA ASP A 55 13.86 11.69 7.79
C ASP A 55 14.51 11.05 9.03
N THR A 56 14.26 11.67 10.17
CA THR A 56 14.92 11.39 11.44
C THR A 56 13.90 11.23 12.57
N PHE A 57 14.35 10.63 13.68
CA PHE A 57 13.52 10.23 14.80
C PHE A 57 12.66 11.35 15.41
N ASP A 58 13.12 12.59 15.37
CA ASP A 58 12.40 13.77 15.85
C ASP A 58 11.10 14.06 15.10
N LYS A 59 10.89 13.41 13.93
CA LYS A 59 9.68 13.57 13.11
C LYS A 59 8.59 12.55 13.45
N LEU A 60 8.86 11.61 14.36
CA LEU A 60 7.90 10.62 14.79
C LEU A 60 6.90 11.23 15.77
N VAL A 61 5.61 11.01 15.50
CA VAL A 61 4.51 11.30 16.43
C VAL A 61 4.13 9.98 17.11
N PHE A 62 4.46 9.84 18.39
CA PHE A 62 4.28 8.56 19.10
C PHE A 62 2.83 8.11 19.19
N ASP A 63 1.89 9.04 19.32
CA ASP A 63 0.46 8.72 19.36
C ASP A 63 0.00 8.13 18.02
N ASP A 64 0.44 8.70 16.89
CA ASP A 64 0.16 8.17 15.55
C ASP A 64 0.82 6.79 15.36
N LEU A 65 2.07 6.62 15.82
CA LEU A 65 2.76 5.32 15.75
C LEU A 65 2.02 4.24 16.54
N LEU A 66 1.58 4.55 17.76
CA LEU A 66 0.82 3.63 18.59
C LEU A 66 -0.51 3.28 17.94
N ASN A 67 -1.25 4.28 17.44
CA ASN A 67 -2.52 4.07 16.77
C ASN A 67 -2.36 3.16 15.54
N ASN A 68 -1.38 3.45 14.67
CA ASN A 68 -1.07 2.64 13.50
C ASN A 68 -0.65 1.22 13.87
N ALA A 69 0.16 1.05 14.91
CA ALA A 69 0.58 -0.27 15.37
C ALA A 69 -0.61 -1.10 15.88
N VAL A 70 -1.51 -0.51 16.66
CA VAL A 70 -2.74 -1.18 17.13
C VAL A 70 -3.64 -1.53 15.96
N LEU A 71 -3.78 -0.66 14.96
CA LEU A 71 -4.54 -0.96 13.74
C LEU A 71 -3.98 -2.19 13.03
N VAL A 72 -2.69 -2.17 12.70
CA VAL A 72 -2.02 -3.27 11.99
C VAL A 72 -2.16 -4.58 12.78
N ALA A 73 -1.87 -4.56 14.08
CA ALA A 73 -1.98 -5.74 14.93
C ALA A 73 -3.42 -6.29 14.96
N SER A 74 -4.42 -5.41 15.05
CA SER A 74 -5.83 -5.79 15.03
C SER A 74 -6.22 -6.41 13.68
N LEU A 75 -5.79 -5.83 12.56
CA LEU A 75 -6.06 -6.37 11.22
C LEU A 75 -5.40 -7.72 11.00
N VAL A 76 -4.14 -7.89 11.43
CA VAL A 76 -3.43 -9.16 11.33
C VAL A 76 -4.11 -10.23 12.17
N TYR A 77 -4.50 -9.91 13.41
CA TYR A 77 -5.25 -10.84 14.26
C TYR A 77 -6.59 -11.24 13.63
N LEU A 78 -7.35 -10.28 13.10
CA LEU A 78 -8.62 -10.59 12.45
C LEU A 78 -8.42 -11.47 11.21
N ALA A 79 -7.36 -11.25 10.43
CA ALA A 79 -7.03 -12.08 9.29
C ALA A 79 -6.52 -13.48 9.68
N SER A 80 -5.86 -13.63 10.84
CA SER A 80 -5.39 -14.95 11.32
C SER A 80 -6.52 -15.81 11.88
N GLU A 81 -7.53 -15.17 12.49
CA GLU A 81 -8.70 -15.85 13.05
C GLU A 81 -9.86 -15.98 12.05
N ASP A 82 -9.71 -15.47 10.83
CA ASP A 82 -10.74 -15.59 9.79
C ASP A 82 -10.82 -17.04 9.31
N PRO A 83 -12.00 -17.71 9.42
CA PRO A 83 -12.16 -19.06 8.89
C PRO A 83 -12.06 -19.11 7.36
N GLU A 84 -12.22 -17.97 6.67
CA GLU A 84 -12.17 -17.87 5.22
C GLU A 84 -10.98 -17.03 4.76
N THR A 85 -10.38 -17.40 3.63
CA THR A 85 -9.32 -16.57 3.03
C THR A 85 -9.94 -15.41 2.25
N VAL A 86 -9.30 -14.24 2.31
CA VAL A 86 -9.65 -13.09 1.47
C VAL A 86 -9.75 -13.49 -0.01
N ASP A 87 -10.79 -12.98 -0.69
CA ASP A 87 -11.00 -13.18 -2.11
C ASP A 87 -9.82 -12.67 -2.94
N ARG A 88 -9.46 -13.43 -3.98
CA ARG A 88 -8.37 -13.13 -4.91
C ARG A 88 -8.89 -12.61 -6.26
N GLU A 89 -10.20 -12.37 -6.39
CA GLU A 89 -10.78 -11.77 -7.58
C GLU A 89 -10.14 -10.41 -7.86
N ARG A 90 -9.71 -10.22 -9.12
CA ARG A 90 -9.11 -8.97 -9.57
C ARG A 90 -10.22 -7.96 -9.81
N ARG A 91 -9.97 -6.71 -9.40
CA ARG A 91 -10.86 -5.59 -9.75
C ARG A 91 -11.01 -5.49 -11.27
N VAL A 92 -12.20 -5.07 -11.71
CA VAL A 92 -12.41 -4.61 -13.08
C VAL A 92 -11.77 -3.23 -13.26
N MET A 93 -10.75 -3.14 -14.12
CA MET A 93 -10.05 -1.87 -14.34
C MET A 93 -10.94 -0.79 -14.94
N PRO A 94 -10.81 0.48 -14.49
CA PRO A 94 -11.59 1.58 -15.04
C PRO A 94 -11.10 1.94 -16.45
N MET A 95 -11.93 2.69 -17.18
CA MET A 95 -11.52 3.30 -18.44
C MET A 95 -10.64 4.52 -18.18
N ASN A 96 -9.62 4.69 -19.00
CA ASN A 96 -8.83 5.92 -19.02
C ASN A 96 -9.68 7.04 -19.64
N PRO A 97 -9.99 8.11 -18.90
CA PRO A 97 -10.85 9.18 -19.40
C PRO A 97 -10.23 9.97 -20.57
N ARG A 98 -8.91 9.89 -20.76
CA ARG A 98 -8.20 10.60 -21.84
C ARG A 98 -8.14 9.80 -23.13
N THR A 99 -8.01 8.47 -23.06
CA THR A 99 -7.82 7.61 -24.24
C THR A 99 -9.06 6.78 -24.57
N GLY A 100 -10.00 6.62 -23.63
CA GLY A 100 -11.16 5.73 -23.78
C GLY A 100 -10.83 4.23 -23.65
N GLU A 101 -9.56 3.88 -23.45
CA GLU A 101 -9.11 2.49 -23.32
C GLU A 101 -9.17 2.01 -21.87
N ARG A 102 -9.40 0.71 -21.68
CA ARG A 102 -9.38 0.11 -20.33
C ARG A 102 -7.95 0.09 -19.79
N LEU A 103 -7.75 0.57 -18.56
CA LEU A 103 -6.46 0.43 -17.91
C LEU A 103 -6.09 -1.06 -17.79
N GLN A 104 -4.81 -1.37 -17.91
CA GLN A 104 -4.31 -2.74 -17.76
C GLN A 104 -3.91 -3.00 -16.32
N TRP A 105 -4.09 -4.26 -15.89
CA TRP A 105 -3.55 -4.72 -14.63
C TRP A 105 -2.01 -4.63 -14.63
N PRO A 106 -1.36 -4.29 -13.50
CA PRO A 106 0.09 -4.18 -13.48
C PRO A 106 0.75 -5.51 -13.84
N ALA A 107 1.75 -5.44 -14.72
CA ALA A 107 2.54 -6.61 -15.10
C ALA A 107 3.44 -7.04 -13.94
N CYS A 108 3.55 -8.35 -13.74
CA CYS A 108 4.48 -8.93 -12.77
C CYS A 108 5.76 -9.31 -13.52
N GLY A 109 6.91 -8.78 -13.10
CA GLY A 109 8.19 -8.96 -13.78
C GLY A 109 9.29 -9.44 -12.82
N ALA A 110 10.35 -10.00 -13.38
CA ALA A 110 11.54 -10.34 -12.61
C ALA A 110 12.19 -9.06 -12.03
N ALA A 111 12.68 -9.14 -10.81
CA ALA A 111 13.38 -8.02 -10.17
C ALA A 111 14.65 -7.68 -10.95
N VAL A 112 14.84 -6.39 -11.24
CA VAL A 112 16.08 -5.86 -11.79
C VAL A 112 17.13 -5.88 -10.67
N ARG A 113 18.15 -6.75 -10.81
CA ARG A 113 19.22 -6.93 -9.80
C ARG A 113 20.52 -6.21 -10.15
N ASP A 114 20.55 -5.52 -11.29
CA ASP A 114 21.69 -4.74 -11.76
C ASP A 114 21.22 -3.33 -12.13
N SER A 115 21.88 -2.33 -11.56
CA SER A 115 21.53 -0.93 -11.75
C SER A 115 21.63 -0.50 -13.22
N ARG A 116 22.53 -1.11 -14.01
CA ARG A 116 22.67 -0.87 -15.46
C ARG A 116 21.45 -1.30 -16.27
N ASN A 117 20.69 -2.25 -15.76
CA ASN A 117 19.48 -2.77 -16.41
C ASN A 117 18.21 -2.05 -15.91
N SER A 118 18.36 -1.01 -15.08
CA SER A 118 17.22 -0.27 -14.55
C SER A 118 16.67 0.69 -15.63
N PRO A 119 15.37 0.60 -15.98
CA PRO A 119 14.74 1.56 -16.89
C PRO A 119 14.64 2.98 -16.30
N ARG A 120 14.92 3.14 -14.99
CA ARG A 120 14.94 4.44 -14.31
C ARG A 120 16.32 5.11 -14.31
N MET A 121 17.37 4.41 -14.74
CA MET A 121 18.73 4.95 -14.83
C MET A 121 19.23 5.07 -16.27
N GLN A 122 18.34 4.89 -17.24
CA GLN A 122 18.59 5.17 -18.66
C GLN A 122 18.30 6.64 -18.97
#